data_AF-A0A920TA05-F1
#
_entry.id   AF-A0A920TA05-F1
#
_cell.length_a   1.000
_cell.length_b   1.000
_cell.length_c   1.000
_cell.angle_alpha   90.00
_cell.angle_beta   90.00
_cell.angle_gamma   90.00
#
_symmetry.space_group_name_H-M   'P 1'
#
loop_
_entity.id
_entity.type
_entity.pdbx_description
1 polymer ?
#
loop_
_entity_poly.entity_id
_entity_poly.type
_entity_poly.pdbx_seq_one_letter_code
_entity_poly.pdbx_strand_id
1 'polypeptide(L)'
;MRWARDLAGTPPGGSRRDVCAGQLFPKQLLGHHNNNFKTLRNTLLPPMDQAASALLVDLEQRGMLDEVLVLMMGEMGRTPRINKNSGRDHWPDVFSLLVAGGGLTRGQVLGSSSRHSETPLERPVHYHEILATLYHQLGIDHHQAVYDDLNRPVRIMPESEPVNELLAWTRPSRSPDLPGAG
;
A
#
# COMPACT_ATOMS: atom_id res chain seq x y z
N MET A 1 8.71 -8.78 -6.19
CA MET A 1 9.57 -8.26 -5.12
C MET A 1 10.19 -9.43 -4.39
N ARG A 2 11.51 -9.48 -4.25
CA ARG A 2 12.20 -10.60 -3.55
C ARG A 2 11.71 -10.71 -2.11
N TRP A 3 11.53 -9.54 -1.49
CA TRP A 3 11.02 -9.37 -0.14
C TRP A 3 9.59 -9.92 0.08
N ALA A 4 8.65 -9.65 -0.83
CA ALA A 4 7.27 -10.17 -0.72
C ALA A 4 7.16 -11.70 -0.86
N ARG A 5 8.13 -12.35 -1.53
CA ARG A 5 8.19 -13.83 -1.66
C ARG A 5 8.76 -14.49 -0.42
N ASP A 6 9.74 -13.86 0.22
CA ASP A 6 10.37 -14.38 1.44
C ASP A 6 9.39 -14.38 2.64
N LEU A 7 8.35 -13.52 2.61
CA LEU A 7 7.27 -13.50 3.60
C LEU A 7 6.28 -14.68 3.48
N ALA A 8 6.09 -15.24 2.28
CA ALA A 8 5.11 -16.29 2.02
C ALA A 8 5.55 -17.71 2.46
N GLY A 9 6.78 -17.87 2.99
CA GLY A 9 7.42 -19.18 3.22
C GLY A 9 7.87 -19.48 4.65
N THR A 10 7.39 -18.80 5.70
CA THR A 10 7.92 -18.99 7.08
C THR A 10 6.96 -19.79 7.97
N PRO A 11 7.42 -20.86 8.65
CA PRO A 11 6.62 -21.66 9.60
C PRO A 11 6.32 -20.88 10.90
N PRO A 12 5.26 -21.26 11.64
CA PRO A 12 4.86 -20.56 12.87
C PRO A 12 5.87 -20.85 13.99
N GLY A 13 6.55 -19.83 14.50
CA GLY A 13 7.36 -19.94 15.73
C GLY A 13 8.69 -19.19 15.80
N GLY A 14 9.15 -18.52 14.73
CA GLY A 14 10.36 -17.69 14.77
C GLY A 14 10.07 -16.23 15.11
N SER A 15 10.95 -15.59 15.90
CA SER A 15 10.82 -14.20 16.35
C SER A 15 10.33 -13.24 15.27
N ARG A 16 9.24 -12.54 15.59
CA ARG A 16 8.49 -11.57 14.77
C ARG A 16 9.36 -10.79 13.78
N ARG A 17 9.13 -11.05 12.49
CA ARG A 17 9.43 -10.11 11.41
C ARG A 17 8.14 -9.40 11.10
N ASP A 18 7.86 -8.38 11.90
CA ASP A 18 6.65 -7.57 11.81
C ASP A 18 6.80 -6.65 10.60
N VAL A 19 6.25 -6.96 9.43
CA VAL A 19 6.15 -5.96 8.35
C VAL A 19 4.79 -5.98 7.66
N CYS A 20 4.19 -4.79 7.54
CA CYS A 20 3.01 -4.55 6.72
C CYS A 20 3.39 -4.74 5.26
N ALA A 21 2.94 -5.83 4.65
CA ALA A 21 2.74 -5.90 3.22
C ALA A 21 1.24 -6.08 3.01
N GLY A 22 0.49 -4.97 3.01
CA GLY A 22 -0.86 -4.94 2.46
C GLY A 22 -0.78 -5.06 0.95
N GLN A 23 -0.60 -6.26 0.39
CA GLN A 23 -0.51 -6.42 -1.06
C GLN A 23 -1.92 -6.58 -1.64
N LEU A 24 -2.46 -5.54 -2.26
CA LEU A 24 -3.64 -5.66 -3.10
C LEU A 24 -3.21 -6.30 -4.44
N PHE A 25 -3.22 -7.62 -4.53
CA PHE A 25 -3.00 -8.47 -5.73
C PHE A 25 -1.60 -8.52 -6.38
N PRO A 26 -1.27 -9.66 -7.06
CA PRO A 26 0.10 -9.94 -7.50
C PRO A 26 0.40 -9.66 -8.98
N LYS A 27 -0.49 -9.02 -9.75
CA LYS A 27 -0.33 -9.05 -11.22
C LYS A 27 0.43 -7.90 -11.85
N GLN A 28 0.38 -6.67 -11.34
CA GLN A 28 1.36 -5.63 -11.68
C GLN A 28 1.14 -4.36 -10.86
N LEU A 29 2.16 -3.98 -10.09
CA LEU A 29 2.23 -2.66 -9.45
C LEU A 29 2.63 -1.56 -10.45
N LEU A 30 3.38 -1.94 -11.48
CA LEU A 30 3.90 -1.05 -12.52
C LEU A 30 3.73 -1.71 -13.89
N GLY A 31 3.50 -0.90 -14.94
CA GLY A 31 3.51 -1.42 -16.30
C GLY A 31 3.81 -0.36 -17.35
N HIS A 32 4.12 -0.86 -18.55
CA HIS A 32 4.60 -0.08 -19.68
C HIS A 32 3.85 -0.47 -20.98
N HIS A 33 3.66 0.50 -21.88
CA HIS A 33 2.92 0.34 -23.14
C HIS A 33 3.68 -0.41 -24.23
N ASN A 34 4.99 -0.63 -24.05
CA ASN A 34 5.88 -1.26 -25.02
C ASN A 34 6.93 -2.10 -24.30
N ASN A 35 7.31 -3.25 -24.87
CA ASN A 35 8.40 -4.12 -24.41
C ASN A 35 8.37 -4.39 -22.89
N ASN A 36 7.17 -4.54 -22.35
CA ASN A 36 6.85 -4.52 -20.93
C ASN A 36 7.68 -5.56 -20.16
N PHE A 37 7.83 -6.77 -20.73
CA PHE A 37 8.59 -7.84 -20.10
C PHE A 37 10.09 -7.53 -19.93
N LYS A 38 10.75 -6.99 -20.95
CA LYS A 38 12.19 -6.68 -20.86
C LYS A 38 12.41 -5.44 -20.01
N THR A 39 11.66 -4.37 -20.28
CA THR A 39 11.80 -3.09 -19.58
C THR A 39 11.52 -3.23 -18.09
N LEU A 40 10.43 -3.90 -17.72
CA LEU A 40 10.13 -4.11 -16.30
C LEU A 40 11.17 -5.02 -15.65
N ARG A 41 11.50 -6.17 -16.24
CA ARG A 41 12.41 -7.14 -15.61
C ARG A 41 13.84 -6.61 -15.46
N ASN A 42 14.34 -5.91 -16.48
CA ASN A 42 15.77 -5.59 -16.55
C ASN A 42 16.08 -4.16 -16.14
N THR A 43 15.09 -3.26 -16.13
CA THR A 43 15.32 -1.82 -15.95
C THR A 43 14.52 -1.24 -14.80
N LEU A 44 13.22 -1.52 -14.70
CA LEU A 44 12.35 -0.80 -13.75
C LEU A 44 12.14 -1.53 -12.43
N LEU A 45 11.86 -2.83 -12.45
CA LEU A 45 11.53 -3.59 -11.23
C LEU A 45 12.74 -3.83 -10.31
N PRO A 46 13.95 -4.14 -10.79
CA PRO A 46 15.10 -4.36 -9.88
C PRO A 46 15.44 -3.15 -8.99
N PRO A 47 15.62 -1.93 -9.52
CA PRO A 47 15.93 -0.78 -8.66
C PRO A 47 14.75 -0.39 -7.77
N MET A 48 13.50 -0.53 -8.24
CA MET A 48 12.31 -0.29 -7.41
C MET A 48 12.25 -1.27 -6.23
N ASP A 49 12.45 -2.57 -6.46
CA ASP A 49 12.45 -3.60 -5.41
C ASP A 49 13.54 -3.32 -4.37
N GLN A 50 14.73 -2.95 -4.82
CA GLN A 50 15.85 -2.60 -3.95
C GLN A 50 15.54 -1.35 -3.12
N ALA A 51 15.05 -0.27 -3.75
CA ALA A 51 14.74 0.97 -3.06
C ALA A 51 13.59 0.80 -2.04
N ALA A 52 12.53 0.10 -2.42
CA ALA A 52 11.40 -0.21 -1.53
C ALA A 52 11.87 -1.02 -0.32
N SER A 53 12.64 -2.08 -0.56
CA SER A 53 13.13 -2.96 0.51
C SER A 53 14.08 -2.22 1.44
N ALA A 54 15.02 -1.43 0.90
CA ALA A 54 15.95 -0.64 1.70
C ALA A 54 15.22 0.39 2.56
N LEU A 55 14.24 1.10 2.01
CA LEU A 55 13.44 2.07 2.75
C LEU A 55 12.73 1.43 3.95
N LEU A 56 12.05 0.30 3.74
CA LEU A 56 11.31 -0.35 4.82
C LEU A 56 12.24 -0.91 5.90
N VAL A 57 13.36 -1.51 5.51
CA VAL A 57 14.38 -2.00 6.45
C VAL A 57 14.99 -0.87 7.26
N ASP A 58 15.35 0.24 6.62
CA ASP A 58 15.91 1.41 7.30
C ASP A 58 14.92 2.02 8.30
N LEU A 59 13.64 2.13 7.93
CA LEU A 59 12.58 2.62 8.82
C LEU A 59 12.38 1.69 10.03
N GLU A 60 12.42 0.37 9.81
CA GLU A 60 12.33 -0.62 10.88
C GLU A 60 13.53 -0.53 11.83
N GLN A 61 14.76 -0.52 11.31
CA GLN A 61 15.99 -0.44 12.10
C GLN A 61 16.08 0.83 12.95
N ARG A 62 15.49 1.93 12.46
CA ARG A 62 15.41 3.21 13.18
C ARG A 62 14.24 3.29 14.15
N GLY A 63 13.39 2.26 14.22
CA GLY A 63 12.16 2.27 15.03
C GLY A 63 11.11 3.27 14.54
N MET A 64 11.22 3.75 13.30
CA MET A 64 10.34 4.76 12.69
C MET A 64 9.19 4.16 11.89
N LEU A 65 9.22 2.85 11.59
CA LEU A 65 8.22 2.20 10.74
C LEU A 65 6.78 2.34 11.29
N ASP A 66 6.61 2.44 12.62
CA ASP A 66 5.30 2.69 13.23
C ASP A 66 4.76 4.10 13.01
N GLU A 67 5.63 5.07 12.72
CA GLU A 67 5.31 6.49 12.63
C GLU A 67 5.33 7.00 11.17
N VAL A 68 5.86 6.19 10.25
CA VAL A 68 5.94 6.49 8.82
C VAL A 68 5.05 5.53 8.05
N LEU A 69 4.05 6.09 7.36
CA LEU A 69 3.24 5.35 6.42
C LEU A 69 3.85 5.40 5.02
N VAL A 70 4.13 4.23 4.45
CA VAL A 70 4.66 4.06 3.10
C VAL A 70 3.55 3.50 2.22
N LEU A 71 3.17 4.28 1.21
CA LEU A 71 2.19 3.88 0.19
C LEU A 71 2.90 3.80 -1.17
N MET A 72 2.90 2.63 -1.77
CA MET A 72 3.45 2.40 -3.11
C MET A 72 2.32 1.92 -4.03
N MET A 73 2.03 2.70 -5.07
CA MET A 73 0.99 2.38 -6.05
C MET A 73 1.44 2.75 -7.46
N GLY A 74 0.87 2.06 -8.45
CA GLY A 74 0.88 2.56 -9.83
C GLY A 74 -0.22 3.61 -10.02
N GLU A 75 -0.07 4.46 -11.04
CA GLU A 75 -1.09 5.47 -11.38
C GLU A 75 -2.34 4.85 -12.01
N MET A 76 -2.18 3.76 -12.76
CA MET A 76 -3.29 3.05 -13.40
C MET A 76 -2.99 1.57 -13.58
N GLY A 77 -4.04 0.75 -13.56
CA GLY A 77 -3.96 -0.65 -13.90
C GLY A 77 -3.57 -0.86 -15.37
N ARG A 78 -3.27 -2.12 -15.71
CA ARG A 78 -2.78 -2.50 -17.03
C ARG A 78 -3.57 -3.66 -17.59
N THR A 79 -3.82 -3.62 -18.89
CA THR A 79 -4.62 -4.66 -19.55
C THR A 79 -4.04 -6.03 -19.27
N PRO A 80 -4.86 -7.05 -19.01
CA PRO A 80 -4.39 -8.42 -18.83
C PRO A 80 -3.86 -9.03 -20.14
N ARG A 81 -4.26 -8.44 -21.27
CA ARG A 81 -3.84 -8.80 -22.63
C ARG A 81 -2.60 -8.01 -23.03
N ILE A 82 -1.72 -8.67 -23.77
CA ILE A 82 -0.50 -8.09 -24.33
C ILE A 82 -0.86 -7.42 -25.66
N ASN A 83 -0.43 -6.16 -25.85
CA ASN A 83 -0.65 -5.42 -27.08
C ASN A 83 0.39 -5.80 -28.17
N LYS A 84 0.24 -5.25 -29.38
CA LYS A 84 1.13 -5.53 -30.53
C LYS A 84 2.60 -5.17 -30.27
N ASN A 85 2.87 -4.29 -29.31
CA ASN A 85 4.20 -3.81 -28.95
C ASN A 85 4.82 -4.59 -27.78
N SER A 86 4.32 -5.80 -27.47
CA SER A 86 4.74 -6.54 -26.27
C SER A 86 4.53 -5.74 -24.97
N GLY A 87 3.57 -4.82 -24.99
CA GLY A 87 3.18 -3.94 -23.89
C GLY A 87 1.83 -4.32 -23.29
N ARG A 88 1.34 -3.47 -22.38
CA ARG A 88 -0.02 -3.51 -21.85
C ARG A 88 -0.60 -2.10 -21.83
N ASP A 89 -1.86 -1.95 -22.19
CA ASP A 89 -2.53 -0.66 -22.29
C ASP A 89 -3.17 -0.27 -20.95
N HIS A 90 -3.78 0.90 -20.91
CA HIS A 90 -4.48 1.42 -19.73
C HIS A 90 -5.67 0.55 -19.34
N TRP A 91 -5.83 0.31 -18.04
CA TRP A 91 -6.94 -0.48 -17.50
C TRP A 91 -7.37 0.09 -16.13
N PRO A 92 -8.46 0.86 -16.07
CA PRO A 92 -8.86 1.54 -14.84
C PRO A 92 -9.59 0.62 -13.84
N ASP A 93 -10.13 -0.50 -14.30
CA ASP A 93 -11.05 -1.32 -13.49
C ASP A 93 -10.37 -1.96 -12.28
N VAL A 94 -9.07 -2.25 -12.35
CA VAL A 94 -8.34 -2.89 -11.26
C VAL A 94 -6.84 -2.59 -11.31
N PHE A 95 -6.28 -2.25 -10.15
CA PHE A 95 -4.85 -2.11 -9.94
C PHE A 95 -4.47 -2.50 -8.51
N SER A 96 -3.16 -2.55 -8.27
CA SER A 96 -2.54 -3.00 -7.03
C SER A 96 -1.85 -1.84 -6.32
N LEU A 97 -1.90 -1.85 -4.99
CA LEU A 97 -1.06 -1.00 -4.14
C LEU A 97 -0.47 -1.81 -3.00
N LEU A 98 0.61 -1.28 -2.43
CA LEU A 98 1.28 -1.78 -1.25
C LEU A 98 1.24 -0.70 -0.18
N VAL A 99 0.78 -1.07 1.02
CA VAL A 99 0.83 -0.21 2.21
C VAL A 99 1.73 -0.85 3.26
N ALA A 100 2.61 -0.03 3.85
CA ALA A 100 3.50 -0.42 4.93
C ALA A 100 3.63 0.66 6.01
N GLY A 101 3.92 0.25 7.25
CA GLY A 101 4.18 1.17 8.36
C GLY A 101 2.94 1.91 8.90
N GLY A 102 3.17 3.03 9.55
CA GLY A 102 2.13 3.88 10.17
C GLY A 102 1.37 3.22 11.32
N GLY A 103 1.87 2.11 11.88
CA GLY A 103 1.12 1.36 12.89
C GLY A 103 -0.14 0.69 12.33
N LEU A 104 -0.20 0.44 11.01
CA LEU A 104 -1.28 -0.36 10.43
C LEU A 104 -1.09 -1.86 10.72
N THR A 105 -2.19 -2.61 10.59
CA THR A 105 -2.20 -4.08 10.65
C THR A 105 -1.36 -4.70 9.54
N ARG A 106 -0.40 -5.54 9.96
CA ARG A 106 0.64 -6.14 9.12
C ARG A 106 0.23 -7.49 8.54
N GLY A 107 0.92 -7.91 7.48
CA GLY A 107 0.86 -9.30 6.97
C GLY A 107 -0.46 -9.75 6.32
N GLN A 108 -1.23 -8.83 5.74
CA GLN A 108 -2.54 -9.15 5.14
C GLN A 108 -2.62 -8.82 3.66
N VAL A 109 -3.47 -9.55 2.94
CA VAL A 109 -3.89 -9.23 1.57
C VAL A 109 -5.37 -8.90 1.63
N LEU A 110 -5.74 -7.72 1.13
CA LEU A 110 -7.11 -7.26 1.10
C LEU A 110 -7.66 -7.32 -0.32
N GLY A 111 -8.92 -7.72 -0.46
CA GLY A 111 -9.64 -7.83 -1.72
C GLY A 111 -9.34 -9.08 -2.55
N SER A 112 -9.90 -9.17 -3.75
CA SER A 112 -9.52 -10.09 -4.84
C SER A 112 -9.85 -9.53 -6.21
N SER A 113 -9.25 -10.10 -7.26
CA SER A 113 -9.56 -9.78 -8.66
C SER A 113 -9.84 -11.06 -9.43
N SER A 114 -10.46 -10.93 -10.61
CA SER A 114 -10.71 -12.06 -11.48
C SER A 114 -9.43 -12.82 -11.79
N ARG A 115 -9.54 -14.08 -12.24
CA ARG A 115 -8.37 -14.92 -12.57
C ARG A 115 -7.38 -14.23 -13.53
N HIS A 116 -7.90 -13.38 -14.42
CA HIS A 116 -7.11 -12.61 -15.37
C HIS A 116 -6.75 -11.20 -14.89
N SER A 117 -7.22 -10.77 -13.71
CA SER A 117 -7.08 -9.42 -13.17
C SER A 117 -7.72 -8.38 -14.09
N GLU A 118 -8.94 -8.68 -14.54
CA GLU A 118 -9.78 -7.80 -15.36
C GLU A 118 -10.68 -6.93 -14.50
N THR A 119 -11.21 -7.48 -13.42
CA THR A 119 -12.17 -6.82 -12.55
C THR A 119 -11.91 -7.16 -11.09
N PRO A 120 -12.29 -6.30 -10.14
CA PRO A 120 -12.33 -6.66 -8.74
C PRO A 120 -13.37 -7.77 -8.49
N LEU A 121 -13.17 -8.57 -7.44
CA LEU A 121 -14.08 -9.63 -7.01
C LEU A 121 -14.47 -9.43 -5.55
N GLU A 122 -13.75 -10.04 -4.61
CA GLU A 122 -14.06 -9.95 -3.18
C GLU A 122 -13.46 -8.68 -2.60
N ARG A 123 -14.16 -8.05 -1.64
CA ARG A 123 -13.72 -6.87 -0.89
C ARG A 123 -12.90 -5.86 -1.72
N PRO A 124 -13.48 -5.28 -2.80
CA PRO A 124 -12.81 -4.17 -3.49
C PRO A 124 -12.51 -3.06 -2.48
N VAL A 125 -11.31 -2.49 -2.60
CA VAL A 125 -10.91 -1.30 -1.85
C VAL A 125 -10.86 -0.15 -2.83
N HIS A 126 -11.70 0.85 -2.61
CA HIS A 126 -11.77 2.01 -3.48
C HIS A 126 -10.72 3.05 -3.08
N TYR A 127 -10.27 3.87 -4.04
CA TYR A 127 -9.27 4.91 -3.81
C TYR A 127 -9.66 5.84 -2.66
N HIS A 128 -10.95 6.08 -2.50
CA HIS A 128 -11.46 6.98 -1.49
C HIS A 128 -11.35 6.43 -0.06
N GLU A 129 -11.41 5.10 0.12
CA GLU A 129 -11.13 4.44 1.40
C GLU A 129 -9.65 4.56 1.76
N ILE A 130 -8.75 4.43 0.76
CA ILE A 130 -7.31 4.61 0.97
C ILE A 130 -6.99 6.04 1.38
N LEU A 131 -7.58 7.05 0.70
CA LEU A 131 -7.41 8.45 1.07
C LEU A 131 -7.97 8.74 2.47
N ALA A 132 -9.13 8.18 2.82
CA ALA A 132 -9.67 8.29 4.17
C ALA A 132 -8.74 7.67 5.22
N THR A 133 -8.14 6.50 4.95
CA THR A 133 -7.10 5.92 5.80
C THR A 133 -5.88 6.83 5.92
N LEU A 134 -5.41 7.47 4.84
CA LEU A 134 -4.30 8.42 4.91
C LEU A 134 -4.61 9.61 5.81
N TYR A 135 -5.78 10.23 5.64
CA TYR A 135 -6.20 11.36 6.47
C TYR A 135 -6.36 10.95 7.94
N HIS A 136 -6.96 9.80 8.20
CA HIS A 136 -7.07 9.24 9.54
C HIS A 136 -5.70 9.09 10.21
N GLN A 137 -4.74 8.50 9.49
CA GLN A 137 -3.36 8.33 9.97
C GLN A 137 -2.62 9.64 10.22
N LEU A 138 -2.98 10.71 9.51
CA LEU A 138 -2.45 12.06 9.69
C LEU A 138 -3.18 12.84 10.81
N GLY A 139 -4.19 12.27 11.45
CA GLY A 139 -5.03 12.97 12.43
C GLY A 139 -5.94 14.04 11.82
N ILE A 140 -6.19 13.96 10.51
CA ILE A 140 -7.08 14.86 9.78
C ILE A 140 -8.48 14.23 9.75
N ASP A 141 -9.49 14.98 10.19
CA ASP A 141 -10.89 14.60 10.01
C ASP A 141 -11.22 14.62 8.50
N HIS A 142 -11.41 13.43 7.92
CA HIS A 142 -11.68 13.26 6.50
C HIS A 142 -13.10 13.69 6.09
N HIS A 143 -14.02 13.87 7.05
CA HIS A 143 -15.35 14.42 6.80
C HIS A 143 -15.38 15.95 6.82
N GLN A 144 -14.29 16.60 7.25
CA GLN A 144 -14.25 18.05 7.35
C GLN A 144 -14.50 18.71 5.98
N ALA A 145 -15.08 19.90 6.01
CA ALA A 145 -15.23 20.74 4.83
C ALA A 145 -14.13 21.79 4.78
N VAL A 146 -13.52 21.92 3.62
CA VAL A 146 -12.71 23.09 3.24
C VAL A 146 -13.60 24.06 2.47
N TYR A 147 -13.40 25.36 2.65
CA TYR A 147 -14.22 26.38 2.01
C TYR A 147 -13.48 26.93 0.79
N ASP A 148 -14.19 27.06 -0.34
CA ASP A 148 -13.65 27.71 -1.54
C ASP A 148 -13.69 29.25 -1.44
N ASP A 149 -13.22 29.95 -2.47
CA ASP A 149 -13.21 31.42 -2.52
C ASP A 149 -14.59 32.07 -2.43
N LEU A 150 -15.66 31.30 -2.70
CA LEU A 150 -17.06 31.73 -2.59
C LEU A 150 -17.68 31.30 -1.25
N ASN A 151 -16.87 30.83 -0.30
CA ASN A 151 -17.27 30.33 1.00
C ASN A 151 -18.25 29.15 0.93
N ARG A 152 -18.15 28.31 -0.11
CA ARG A 152 -18.94 27.08 -0.25
C ARG A 152 -18.18 25.91 0.37
N PRO A 153 -18.84 25.08 1.21
CA PRO A 153 -18.18 23.93 1.81
C PRO A 153 -17.95 22.82 0.77
N VAL A 154 -16.70 22.39 0.64
CA VAL A 154 -16.26 21.23 -0.12
C VAL A 154 -15.74 20.19 0.88
N ARG A 155 -16.48 19.10 1.08
CA ARG A 155 -16.03 18.00 1.95
C ARG A 155 -14.79 17.35 1.35
N ILE A 156 -13.79 17.05 2.19
CA ILE A 156 -12.57 16.38 1.75
C ILE A 156 -12.90 14.98 1.22
N MET A 157 -13.58 14.16 2.02
CA MET A 157 -14.07 12.83 1.64
C MET A 157 -15.54 12.66 2.07
N PRO A 158 -16.54 12.95 1.20
CA PRO A 158 -17.93 13.02 1.62
C PRO A 158 -18.59 11.69 1.99
N GLU A 159 -18.08 10.55 1.51
CA GLU A 159 -18.76 9.23 1.57
C GLU A 159 -17.80 8.06 1.88
N SER A 160 -16.66 8.32 2.51
CA SER A 160 -15.57 7.34 2.55
C SER A 160 -15.08 7.11 3.96
N GLU A 161 -15.20 5.88 4.43
CA GLU A 161 -14.59 5.44 5.68
C GLU A 161 -13.18 4.90 5.44
N PRO A 162 -12.27 4.98 6.42
CA PRO A 162 -11.01 4.28 6.37
C PRO A 162 -11.19 2.76 6.20
N VAL A 163 -10.19 2.11 5.61
CA VAL A 163 -10.09 0.65 5.57
C VAL A 163 -9.86 0.10 6.98
N ASN A 164 -10.94 -0.32 7.64
CA ASN A 164 -10.91 -0.79 9.04
C ASN A 164 -9.96 -1.98 9.25
N GLU A 165 -9.80 -2.84 8.26
CA GLU A 165 -8.88 -3.99 8.31
C GLU A 165 -7.42 -3.53 8.47
N LEU A 166 -7.06 -2.34 7.96
CA LEU A 166 -5.74 -1.75 8.14
C LEU A 166 -5.59 -1.10 9.53
N LEU A 167 -6.67 -0.63 10.14
CA LEU A 167 -6.63 0.10 11.42
C LEU A 167 -6.73 -0.80 12.67
N ALA A 168 -7.06 -2.07 12.51
CA ALA A 168 -7.34 -2.99 13.62
C ALA A 168 -6.13 -3.30 14.54
N TRP A 169 -4.94 -2.73 14.30
CA TRP A 169 -3.76 -2.91 15.12
C TRP A 169 -3.67 -1.87 16.23
N THR A 170 -3.77 -2.32 17.47
CA THR A 170 -3.44 -1.50 18.64
C THR A 170 -1.96 -1.64 19.00
N ARG A 171 -1.23 -0.53 19.03
CA ARG A 171 0.16 -0.46 19.50
C ARG A 171 0.23 -1.01 20.94
N PRO A 172 1.12 -1.97 21.26
CA PRO A 172 1.45 -2.26 22.65
C PRO A 172 1.94 -0.97 23.31
N SER A 173 1.41 -0.60 24.48
CA SER A 173 1.80 0.63 25.17
C SER A 173 3.31 0.68 25.35
N ARG A 174 3.98 1.64 24.72
CA ARG A 174 5.39 1.93 25.00
C ARG A 174 5.44 2.51 26.41
N SER A 175 5.99 1.78 27.37
CA SER A 175 6.31 2.35 28.67
C SER A 175 7.22 3.56 28.45
N PRO A 176 6.91 4.74 29.01
CA PRO A 176 7.80 5.87 28.91
C PRO A 176 9.08 5.50 29.66
N ASP A 177 10.16 5.27 28.92
CA ASP A 177 11.49 5.19 29.50
C ASP A 177 11.80 6.56 30.11
N LEU A 178 11.55 6.70 31.41
CA LEU A 178 12.05 7.81 32.19
C LEU A 178 13.58 7.66 32.24
N PRO A 179 14.37 8.64 31.79
CA PRO A 179 15.80 8.63 32.06
C PRO A 179 15.99 8.66 33.58
N GLY A 180 16.65 7.62 34.09
CA GLY A 180 16.92 7.45 35.51
C GLY A 180 17.67 8.64 36.08
N ALA A 181 17.15 9.18 37.18
CA ALA A 181 17.93 9.99 38.09
C ALA A 181 18.98 9.09 38.75
N GLY A 182 20.25 9.42 38.54
CA GLY A 182 21.42 8.82 39.16
C GLY A 182 22.59 9.77 39.06
#